data_AF-A0A4Y1ZNI6-F1
#
_entry.id   AF-A0A4Y1ZNI6-F1
#
_cell.length_a   1.000
_cell.length_b   1.000
_cell.length_c   1.000
_cell.angle_alpha   90.00
_cell.angle_beta   90.00
_cell.angle_gamma   90.00
#
_symmetry.space_group_name_H-M   'P 1'
#
loop_
_entity.id
_entity.type
_entity.pdbx_description
1 polymer ?
#
loop_
_entity_poly.entity_id
_entity_poly.type
_entity_poly.pdbx_seq_one_letter_code
_entity_poly.pdbx_strand_id
1 'polypeptide(L)'
;MFPLHNSTVFKVANGSYVLPKGKCTLQIGISGQIHPFEFVVLPECSYDIILGWNFLQASGALIDCGRSQLTLDGAEAAPEKEFAKPLRLCAMTD
;
A
#
# COMPACT_ATOMS: atom_id res chain seq x y z
N MET A 1 -11.51 13.51 -1.03
CA MET A 1 -10.05 13.68 -0.95
C MET A 1 -9.76 14.43 0.35
N PHE A 2 -9.25 13.76 1.39
CA PHE A 2 -8.82 14.45 2.61
C PHE A 2 -7.38 14.92 2.40
N PRO A 3 -7.10 16.24 2.43
CA PRO A 3 -5.75 16.74 2.22
C PRO A 3 -4.86 16.31 3.40
N LEU A 4 -3.74 15.65 3.11
CA LEU A 4 -2.72 15.38 4.12
C LEU A 4 -1.94 16.67 4.37
N HIS A 5 -2.37 17.47 5.34
CA HIS A 5 -1.52 18.53 5.91
C HIS A 5 -0.50 17.90 6.88
N ASN A 6 0.61 18.59 7.15
CA ASN A 6 1.83 18.14 7.87
C ASN A 6 1.66 17.54 9.29
N SER A 7 0.42 17.27 9.72
CA SER A 7 0.06 16.57 10.96
C SER A 7 -1.21 15.73 10.76
N THR A 8 -1.26 14.90 9.70
CA THR A 8 -2.43 14.05 9.48
C THR A 8 -2.41 12.91 10.49
N VAL A 9 -3.38 12.92 11.40
CA VAL A 9 -3.60 11.85 12.36
C VAL A 9 -4.69 10.92 11.82
N PHE A 10 -4.43 9.62 11.85
CA PHE A 10 -5.38 8.61 11.39
C PHE A 10 -6.26 8.16 12.54
N LYS A 11 -7.57 8.18 12.35
CA LYS A 11 -8.50 7.48 13.25
C LYS A 11 -8.60 6.03 12.81
N VAL A 12 -8.26 5.09 13.69
CA VAL A 12 -8.29 3.65 13.39
C VAL A 12 -9.56 2.98 13.94
N ALA A 13 -9.79 1.72 13.59
CA ALA A 13 -11.06 1.02 13.84
C ALA A 13 -11.45 0.91 15.32
N ASN A 14 -10.46 0.85 16.23
CA ASN A 14 -10.71 0.83 17.68
C ASN A 14 -11.08 2.23 18.25
N GLY A 15 -11.19 3.24 17.39
CA GLY A 15 -11.52 4.61 17.77
C GLY A 15 -10.32 5.47 18.21
N SER A 16 -9.12 4.87 18.36
CA SER A 16 -7.90 5.60 18.69
C SER A 16 -7.35 6.38 17.51
N TYR A 17 -6.35 7.21 17.81
CA TYR A 17 -5.69 8.08 16.85
C TYR A 17 -4.21 7.71 16.75
N VAL A 18 -3.70 7.62 15.53
CA VAL A 18 -2.32 7.22 15.23
C VAL A 18 -1.66 8.30 14.40
N LEU A 19 -0.49 8.76 14.86
CA LEU A 19 0.38 9.64 14.10
C LEU A 19 1.29 8.78 13.21
N PRO A 20 1.31 9.00 11.89
CA PRO A 20 2.21 8.28 10.99
C PRO A 20 3.66 8.65 11.25
N LYS A 21 4.57 7.71 11.02
CA LYS A 21 6.03 7.92 11.10
C LYS A 21 6.58 8.64 9.86
N GLY A 22 5.86 8.58 8.74
CA GLY A 22 6.23 9.23 7.50
C GLY A 22 5.54 8.58 6.30
N LYS A 23 6.16 8.77 5.14
CA LYS A 23 5.74 8.18 3.87
C LYS A 23 6.91 7.47 3.20
N CYS A 24 6.62 6.42 2.44
CA CYS A 24 7.62 5.74 1.60
C CYS A 24 6.98 5.29 0.29
N THR A 25 7.75 5.28 -0.80
CA THR A 25 7.32 4.69 -2.07
C THR A 25 7.83 3.26 -2.17
N LEU A 26 6.93 2.31 -2.42
CA LEU A 26 7.26 0.89 -2.60
C LEU A 26 6.80 0.42 -3.98
N GLN A 27 7.56 -0.51 -4.56
CA GLN A 27 7.16 -1.28 -5.73
C GLN A 27 6.52 -2.58 -5.26
N ILE A 28 5.22 -2.75 -5.51
CA ILE A 28 4.48 -3.97 -5.13
C ILE A 28 4.19 -4.82 -6.36
N GLY A 29 4.48 -6.12 -6.26
CA GLY A 29 4.15 -7.10 -7.30
C GLY A 29 2.76 -7.69 -7.06
N ILE A 30 1.81 -7.44 -7.98
CA ILE A 30 0.46 -8.01 -7.93
C ILE A 30 0.15 -8.58 -9.31
N SER A 31 -0.30 -9.84 -9.38
CA SER A 31 -0.70 -10.49 -10.65
C SER A 31 0.37 -10.40 -11.77
N GLY A 32 1.66 -10.50 -11.40
CA GLY A 32 2.78 -10.43 -12.34
C GLY A 32 3.15 -9.02 -12.83
N GLN A 33 2.58 -8.00 -12.19
CA GLN A 33 2.69 -6.61 -12.56
C GLN A 33 3.26 -5.79 -11.40
N ILE A 34 4.11 -4.79 -11.70
CA ILE A 34 4.74 -3.94 -10.67
C ILE A 34 4.00 -2.61 -10.57
N HIS A 35 3.48 -2.30 -9.39
CA HIS A 35 2.85 -1.02 -9.11
C HIS A 35 3.71 -0.20 -8.15
N PRO A 36 4.33 0.92 -8.58
CA PRO A 36 4.93 1.86 -7.66
C PRO A 36 3.82 2.65 -6.94
N PHE A 37 3.86 2.71 -5.60
CA PHE A 37 2.86 3.43 -4.83
C PHE A 37 3.41 4.06 -3.56
N GLU A 38 2.90 5.25 -3.21
CA GLU A 38 3.24 5.94 -1.97
C GLU A 38 2.39 5.39 -0.81
N PHE A 39 3.07 4.93 0.24
CA PHE A 39 2.47 4.42 1.46
C PHE A 39 2.71 5.37 2.62
N VAL A 40 1.77 5.37 3.56
CA VAL A 40 1.96 5.96 4.89
C VAL A 40 2.49 4.88 5.82
N VAL A 41 3.56 5.18 6.56
CA VAL A 41 4.14 4.25 7.53
C VAL A 41 3.49 4.47 8.89
N LEU A 42 2.78 3.46 9.39
CA LEU A 42 2.18 3.47 10.73
C LEU A 42 3.15 2.82 11.74
N PRO A 43 3.22 3.34 12.98
CA PRO A 43 4.04 2.72 14.03
C PRO A 43 3.57 1.32 14.41
N GLU A 44 2.25 1.10 14.38
CA GLU A 44 1.61 -0.18 14.66
C GLU A 44 0.51 -0.41 13.62
N CYS A 45 0.52 -1.58 12.99
CA CYS A 45 -0.49 -2.00 12.04
C CYS A 45 -0.66 -3.52 12.11
N SER A 46 -1.89 -4.01 12.09
CA SER A 46 -2.17 -5.46 12.15
C SER A 46 -1.78 -6.21 10.87
N TYR A 47 -1.49 -5.47 9.79
CA TYR A 47 -1.08 -6.01 8.50
C TYR A 47 0.15 -5.25 8.01
N ASP A 48 1.04 -5.95 7.31
CA ASP A 48 2.25 -5.35 6.74
C ASP A 48 1.92 -4.24 5.73
N ILE A 49 0.88 -4.46 4.92
CA ILE A 49 0.43 -3.53 3.87
C ILE A 49 -1.10 -3.46 3.87
N ILE A 50 -1.62 -2.23 3.81
CA ILE A 50 -3.03 -1.94 3.55
C ILE A 50 -3.12 -1.20 2.20
N LEU A 51 -3.80 -1.81 1.23
CA LEU A 51 -4.12 -1.16 -0.05
C LEU A 51 -5.40 -0.36 0.12
N GLY A 52 -5.24 0.95 0.35
CA GLY A 52 -6.36 1.86 0.56
C GLY A 52 -7.15 2.16 -0.71
N TRP A 53 -8.25 2.89 -0.54
CA TRP A 53 -9.10 3.34 -1.64
C TRP A 53 -8.34 4.14 -2.71
N ASN A 54 -7.31 4.90 -2.30
CA ASN A 54 -6.43 5.63 -3.22
C ASN A 54 -5.68 4.70 -4.18
N PHE A 55 -5.18 3.56 -3.70
CA PHE A 55 -4.54 2.55 -4.56
C PHE A 55 -5.58 1.94 -5.50
N LEU A 56 -6.68 1.46 -4.94
CA LEU A 56 -7.75 0.80 -5.70
C LEU A 56 -8.28 1.68 -6.83
N GLN A 57 -8.49 2.97 -6.57
CA GLN A 57 -8.95 3.92 -7.57
C GLN A 57 -7.88 4.20 -8.63
N ALA A 58 -6.60 4.32 -8.24
CA ALA A 58 -5.51 4.57 -9.18
C ALA A 58 -5.20 3.38 -10.10
N SER A 59 -5.45 2.16 -9.63
CA SER A 59 -5.18 0.92 -10.35
C SER A 59 -6.38 0.37 -11.12
N GLY A 60 -7.48 1.13 -11.25
CA GLY A 60 -8.71 0.63 -11.88
C GLY A 60 -9.24 -0.66 -11.25
N ALA A 61 -9.09 -0.82 -9.93
CA ALA A 61 -9.34 -2.09 -9.28
C ALA A 61 -10.81 -2.53 -9.39
N LEU A 62 -11.02 -3.75 -9.87
CA LEU A 62 -12.29 -4.46 -9.82
C LEU A 62 -12.23 -5.55 -8.75
N ILE A 63 -13.07 -5.41 -7.72
CA ILE A 63 -13.22 -6.41 -6.66
C ILE A 63 -14.46 -7.25 -6.97
N ASP A 64 -14.26 -8.45 -7.50
CA ASP A 64 -15.34 -9.42 -7.71
C ASP A 64 -15.45 -10.34 -6.48
N CYS A 65 -16.36 -9.97 -5.57
CA CYS A 65 -16.63 -10.76 -4.37
C CYS A 65 -17.30 -12.12 -4.68
N GLY A 66 -18.02 -12.24 -5.80
CA GLY A 66 -18.68 -13.49 -6.19
C GLY A 66 -17.66 -14.55 -6.63
N ARG A 67 -16.56 -14.11 -7.23
CA ARG A 67 -15.45 -14.98 -7.66
C ARG A 67 -14.26 -14.97 -6.72
N SER A 68 -14.26 -14.13 -5.69
CA SER A 68 -13.10 -13.88 -4.81
C SER A 68 -11.86 -13.46 -5.61
N GLN A 69 -12.03 -12.54 -6.56
CA GLN A 69 -10.97 -12.08 -7.46
C GLN A 69 -10.79 -10.55 -7.38
N LEU A 70 -9.52 -10.13 -7.52
CA LEU A 70 -9.11 -8.76 -7.68
C LEU A 70 -8.45 -8.61 -9.05
N THR A 71 -9.01 -7.73 -9.89
CA THR A 71 -8.41 -7.36 -11.18
C THR A 71 -7.93 -5.93 -11.08
N LEU A 72 -6.73 -5.65 -11.61
CA LEU A 72 -6.15 -4.31 -11.67
C LEU A 72 -5.89 -3.98 -13.15
N ASP A 73 -6.18 -2.74 -13.53
CA ASP A 73 -5.86 -2.22 -14.86
C ASP A 73 -4.41 -1.77 -14.88
N GLY A 74 -3.63 -2.31 -15.82
CA GLY A 74 -2.33 -1.79 -16.27
C GLY A 74 -1.32 -1.43 -15.18
N ALA A 75 -0.41 -2.35 -14.89
CA ALA A 75 0.93 -2.01 -14.45
C ALA A 75 1.93 -2.21 -15.58
N GLU A 76 3.08 -1.56 -15.46
CA GLU A 76 4.23 -1.87 -16.30
C GLU A 76 4.52 -3.38 -16.17
N ALA A 77 4.73 -4.04 -17.31
CA ALA A 77 5.15 -5.42 -17.33
C ALA A 77 6.41 -5.53 -16.45
N ALA A 78 6.36 -6.38 -15.42
CA ALA A 78 7.52 -6.64 -14.60
C ALA A 78 8.65 -7.10 -15.54
N PRO A 79 9.85 -6.49 -15.50
CA PRO A 79 10.97 -7.07 -16.22
C PRO A 79 11.16 -8.51 -15.72
N GLU A 80 11.26 -9.46 -16.63
CA GLU A 80 11.60 -10.85 -16.32
C GLU A 80 13.02 -10.89 -15.76
N LYS A 81 13.19 -10.57 -14.47
CA LYS A 81 14.38 -10.85 -13.65
C LYS A 81 14.10 -10.49 -12.19
N GLU A 82 13.97 -11.56 -11.42
CA GLU A 82 14.54 -11.70 -10.08
C GLU A 82 13.92 -10.85 -8.95
N PHE A 83 12.70 -11.25 -8.54
CA PHE A 83 12.21 -11.04 -7.18
C PHE A 83 12.97 -11.95 -6.17
N ALA A 84 14.30 -12.08 -6.30
CA ALA A 84 15.12 -12.90 -5.41
C ALA A 84 15.80 -12.06 -4.32
N LYS A 85 15.01 -11.30 -3.58
CA LYS A 85 15.26 -11.02 -2.16
C LYS A 85 14.03 -10.34 -1.58
N PRO A 86 13.53 -10.77 -0.41
CA PRO A 86 12.49 -10.02 0.28
C PRO A 86 13.04 -8.61 0.55
N LEU A 87 12.34 -7.59 0.05
CA LEU A 87 12.61 -6.21 0.38
C LEU A 87 12.39 -6.07 1.89
N ARG A 88 13.47 -5.99 2.65
CA ARG A 88 13.39 -5.67 4.07
C ARG A 88 13.00 -4.21 4.16
N LEU A 89 11.77 -3.95 4.61
CA LEU A 89 11.39 -2.62 5.07
C LEU A 89 12.27 -2.35 6.30
N CYS A 90 13.36 -1.60 6.11
CA CYS A 90 14.22 -1.20 7.21
C CYS A 90 13.40 -0.33 8.15
N ALA A 91 12.98 -0.89 9.28
CA ALA A 91 12.46 -0.11 10.38
C ALA A 91 13.60 0.79 10.86
N MET A 92 13.41 2.11 10.78
CA MET A 92 14.27 3.03 11.54
C MET A 92 13.89 2.85 13.01
N THR A 93 14.72 2.11 13.74
CA THR A 93 14.73 2.14 15.19
C THR A 93 15.53 3.36 15.64
N ASP A 94 15.01 4.06 16.65
CA ASP A 94 15.68 5.19 17.31
C ASP A 94 17.06 4.82 17.90
#